data_AF-A0A9J6FDN1-F1
#
_entry.id   AF-A0A9J6FDN1-F1
#
_cell.length_a   1.000
_cell.length_b   1.000
_cell.length_c   1.000
_cell.angle_alpha   90.00
_cell.angle_beta   90.00
_cell.angle_gamma   90.00
#
_symmetry.space_group_name_H-M   'P 1'
#
loop_
_entity.id
_entity.type
_entity.pdbx_description
1 polymer ?
#
loop_
_entity_poly.entity_id
_entity_poly.type
_entity_poly.pdbx_seq_one_letter_code
_entity_poly.pdbx_strand_id
1 'polypeptide(L)'
;MVALDGLPLSVTKGLGFRSLLEFLKPELNLPSPRTISRQVEGFPLGPAVLQEELLSVPWGTLHFIVDVWTSRTRNAMLVIRVQYAKDWQ
;
A
#
# COMPACT_ATOMS: atom_id res chain seq x y z
N MET A 1 -18.10 2.59 13.08
CA MET A 1 -16.78 2.71 12.45
C MET A 1 -15.81 3.57 13.25
N VAL A 2 -15.75 4.90 13.11
CA VAL A 2 -14.73 5.71 13.82
C VAL A 2 -14.81 5.57 15.35
N ALA A 3 -15.99 5.82 15.93
CA ALA A 3 -16.15 5.77 17.39
C ALA A 3 -16.20 4.34 17.96
N LEU A 4 -16.78 3.40 17.21
CA LEU A 4 -16.98 2.01 17.67
C LEU A 4 -15.73 1.14 17.48
N ASP A 5 -14.97 1.36 16.40
CA ASP A 5 -13.81 0.53 16.03
C ASP A 5 -12.48 1.25 16.30
N GLY A 6 -12.52 2.45 16.90
CA GLY A 6 -11.33 3.23 17.29
C GLY A 6 -10.48 3.70 16.11
N LEU A 7 -11.08 3.92 14.94
CA LEU A 7 -10.35 4.29 13.74
C LEU A 7 -10.05 5.80 13.69
N PRO A 8 -8.91 6.22 13.12
CA PRO A 8 -8.62 7.63 12.88
C PRO A 8 -9.68 8.30 11.99
N LEU A 9 -10.02 9.56 12.28
CA LEU A 9 -10.95 10.36 11.46
C LEU A 9 -10.48 10.49 10.00
N SER A 10 -9.17 10.40 9.74
CA SER A 10 -8.60 10.44 8.39
C SER A 10 -9.02 9.27 7.50
N VAL A 11 -9.44 8.13 8.09
CA VAL A 11 -9.85 6.94 7.33
C VAL A 11 -11.02 7.23 6.39
N THR A 12 -11.98 8.07 6.80
CA THR A 12 -13.15 8.40 5.96
C THR A 12 -12.83 9.32 4.78
N LYS A 13 -11.63 9.92 4.77
CA LYS A 13 -11.16 10.82 3.70
C LYS A 13 -10.36 10.10 2.61
N GLY A 14 -9.95 8.85 2.84
CA GLY A 14 -9.14 8.09 1.89
C GLY A 14 -9.90 7.75 0.60
N LEU A 15 -9.25 7.90 -0.55
CA LEU A 15 -9.82 7.53 -1.85
C LEU A 15 -10.24 6.07 -1.89
N GLY A 16 -9.39 5.16 -1.39
CA GLY A 16 -9.70 3.73 -1.33
C GLY A 16 -10.95 3.41 -0.48
N PHE A 17 -11.17 4.14 0.61
CA PHE A 17 -12.38 3.97 1.43
C PHE A 17 -13.64 4.42 0.67
N ARG A 18 -13.57 5.52 -0.09
CA ARG A 18 -14.69 5.99 -0.93
C ARG A 18 -15.01 5.00 -2.05
N SER A 19 -14.00 4.55 -2.79
CA SER A 19 -14.17 3.56 -3.86
C SER A 19 -14.71 2.22 -3.33
N LEU A 20 -14.29 1.82 -2.13
CA LEU A 20 -14.85 0.63 -1.46
C LEU A 20 -16.33 0.81 -1.12
N LEU A 21 -16.73 1.97 -0.61
CA LEU A 21 -18.14 2.26 -0.33
C LEU A 21 -19.01 2.30 -1.59
N GLU A 22 -18.45 2.74 -2.73
CA GLU A 22 -19.13 2.70 -4.02
C GLU A 22 -19.27 1.26 -4.53
N PHE A 23 -18.21 0.47 -4.45
CA PHE A 23 -18.19 -0.94 -4.84
C PHE A 23 -19.18 -1.82 -4.05
N LEU A 24 -19.37 -1.54 -2.77
CA LEU A 24 -20.23 -2.34 -1.88
C LEU A 24 -21.73 -2.04 -2.00
N LYS A 25 -22.14 -0.99 -2.73
CA LYS A 25 -23.55 -0.64 -2.93
C LYS A 25 -24.14 -1.41 -4.13
N PRO A 26 -25.36 -1.97 -4.06
CA PRO A 26 -26.34 -1.96 -2.97
C PRO A 26 -26.39 -3.27 -2.14
N GLU A 27 -25.57 -4.27 -2.45
CA GLU A 27 -25.74 -5.63 -1.91
C GLU A 27 -25.03 -5.90 -0.57
N LEU A 28 -24.13 -5.00 -0.10
CA LEU A 28 -23.46 -5.08 1.21
C LEU A 28 -22.85 -6.45 1.56
N ASN A 29 -22.51 -7.26 0.57
CA ASN A 29 -21.81 -8.53 0.77
C ASN A 29 -20.34 -8.25 1.12
N LEU A 30 -20.10 -7.95 2.39
CA LEU A 30 -18.77 -7.68 2.92
C LEU A 30 -17.97 -9.00 2.91
N PRO A 31 -16.85 -9.07 2.15
CA PRO A 31 -15.97 -10.22 2.24
C PRO A 31 -15.39 -10.33 3.64
N SER A 32 -15.27 -11.57 4.14
CA SER A 32 -14.63 -11.81 5.43
C SER A 32 -13.17 -11.33 5.44
N PRO A 33 -12.59 -10.98 6.60
CA PRO A 33 -11.18 -10.61 6.69
C PRO A 33 -10.24 -11.64 6.05
N ARG A 34 -10.52 -12.94 6.20
CA ARG A 34 -9.75 -14.01 5.55
C ARG A 34 -9.81 -13.95 4.03
N THR A 35 -10.97 -13.62 3.47
CA THR A 35 -11.16 -13.46 2.03
C THR A 35 -10.34 -12.28 1.51
N ILE A 36 -10.38 -11.15 2.21
CA ILE A 36 -9.59 -9.95 1.85
C ILE A 36 -8.09 -10.23 1.97
N SER A 37 -7.62 -10.83 3.07
CA SER A 37 -6.20 -11.19 3.25
C SER A 37 -5.70 -12.06 2.10
N ARG A 38 -6.45 -13.10 1.72
CA ARG A 38 -6.08 -13.97 0.60
C ARG A 38 -6.06 -13.21 -0.74
N GLN A 39 -6.97 -12.26 -0.94
CA GLN A 39 -6.99 -11.43 -2.15
C GLN A 39 -5.80 -10.47 -2.21
N VAL A 40 -5.40 -9.88 -1.07
CA VAL A 40 -4.24 -8.99 -0.98
C VAL A 40 -2.94 -9.77 -1.17
N GLU A 41 -2.79 -10.92 -0.51
CA GLU A 41 -1.63 -11.81 -0.68
C GLU A 41 -1.54 -12.37 -2.10
N GLY A 42 -2.68 -12.65 -2.72
CA GLY A 42 -2.79 -13.15 -4.08
C GLY A 42 -2.76 -12.08 -5.16
N PHE A 43 -2.61 -10.80 -4.82
CA PHE A 43 -2.61 -9.69 -5.78
C PHE A 43 -1.21 -9.58 -6.44
N PRO A 44 -1.04 -9.99 -7.71
CA PRO A 44 0.28 -10.04 -8.35
C PRO A 44 0.80 -8.66 -8.81
N LEU A 45 0.02 -7.60 -8.60
CA LEU A 45 0.22 -6.29 -9.24
C LEU A 45 1.41 -5.47 -8.72
N GLY A 46 2.07 -5.92 -7.66
CA GLY A 46 3.25 -5.25 -7.14
C GLY A 46 4.55 -5.73 -7.81
N PRO A 47 4.98 -6.98 -7.59
CA PRO A 47 6.38 -7.35 -7.84
C PRO A 47 6.74 -7.44 -9.32
N ALA A 48 5.89 -8.04 -10.17
CA ALA A 48 6.23 -8.30 -11.57
C ALA A 48 6.23 -7.02 -12.41
N VAL A 49 5.22 -6.16 -12.23
CA VAL A 49 5.13 -4.85 -12.91
C VAL A 49 6.25 -3.93 -12.43
N LEU A 50 6.51 -3.88 -11.12
CA LEU A 50 7.64 -3.12 -10.58
C LEU A 50 8.98 -3.67 -11.07
N GLN A 51 9.13 -4.98 -11.22
CA GLN A 51 10.37 -5.58 -11.71
C GLN A 51 10.65 -5.18 -13.17
N GLU A 52 9.67 -5.30 -14.06
CA GLU A 52 9.80 -4.86 -15.45
C GLU A 52 10.12 -3.37 -15.52
N GLU A 53 9.45 -2.56 -14.70
CA GLU A 53 9.68 -1.13 -14.65
C GLU A 53 11.09 -0.79 -14.14
N LEU A 54 11.53 -1.39 -13.03
CA LEU A 54 12.87 -1.19 -12.48
C LEU A 54 13.98 -1.65 -13.43
N LEU A 55 13.75 -2.71 -14.21
CA LEU A 55 14.69 -3.17 -15.23
C LEU A 55 14.74 -2.24 -16.46
N SER A 56 13.68 -1.48 -16.72
CA SER A 56 13.63 -0.49 -17.80
C SER A 56 14.33 0.84 -17.46
N VAL A 57 14.64 1.07 -16.18
CA VAL A 57 15.28 2.31 -15.72
C VAL A 57 16.73 2.37 -16.23
N PRO A 58 17.17 3.52 -16.81
CA PRO A 58 18.55 3.70 -17.24
C PRO A 58 19.56 3.44 -16.13
N TRP A 59 20.74 2.93 -16.51
CA TRP A 59 21.79 2.66 -15.54
C TRP A 59 22.23 3.96 -14.83
N GLY A 60 22.35 3.90 -13.51
CA GLY A 60 22.81 5.02 -12.68
C GLY A 60 21.73 6.03 -12.26
N THR A 61 20.45 5.84 -12.62
CA THR A 61 19.34 6.71 -12.18
C THR A 61 18.47 6.11 -11.08
N LEU A 62 18.77 4.88 -10.66
CA LEU A 62 18.09 4.19 -9.57
C LEU A 62 18.76 4.51 -8.22
N HIS A 63 18.00 5.07 -7.30
CA HIS A 63 18.45 5.43 -5.96
C HIS A 63 17.68 4.65 -4.89
N PHE A 64 18.39 4.25 -3.84
CA PHE A 64 17.82 3.62 -2.66
C PHE A 64 17.92 4.57 -1.48
N ILE A 65 16.80 4.82 -0.82
CA ILE A 65 16.74 5.51 0.46
C ILE A 65 16.45 4.46 1.51
N VAL A 66 17.32 4.41 2.52
CA VAL A 66 17.20 3.47 3.63
C VAL A 66 16.98 4.26 4.90
N ASP A 67 15.78 4.11 5.46
CA ASP A 67 15.39 4.74 6.71
C ASP A 67 15.37 3.68 7.82
N VAL A 68 16.14 3.92 8.88
CA VAL A 68 16.24 3.02 10.03
C VAL A 68 15.82 3.77 11.27
N TRP A 69 14.83 3.24 11.99
CA TRP A 69 14.43 3.78 13.28
C TRP A 69 13.99 2.69 14.24
N THR A 70 14.10 2.97 15.52
CA THR A 70 13.59 2.10 16.59
C THR A 70 12.45 2.81 17.30
N SER A 71 11.43 2.05 17.72
CA SER A 71 10.38 2.58 18.59
C SER A 71 10.63 2.12 20.02
N ARG A 72 10.38 3.00 21.00
CA ARG A 72 10.43 2.62 22.43
C ARG A 72 9.44 1.53 22.79
N THR A 73 8.40 1.35 21.97
CA THR A 73 7.31 0.40 22.21
C THR A 73 7.25 -0.75 21.20
N ARG A 74 8.07 -0.72 20.13
CA ARG A 74 8.05 -1.72 19.05
C ARG A 74 9.41 -1.88 18.35
N ASN A 75 9.60 -3.07 17.79
CA ASN A 75 10.71 -3.54 16.98
C ASN A 75 11.44 -2.48 16.15
N ALA A 76 12.73 -2.71 15.91
CA ALA A 76 13.50 -1.96 14.94
C ALA A 76 12.85 -2.06 13.55
N MET A 77 12.73 -0.92 12.88
CA MET A 77 12.18 -0.81 11.53
C MET A 77 13.31 -0.46 10.56
N LEU A 78 13.36 -1.21 9.46
CA LEU A 78 14.19 -0.94 8.30
C LEU A 78 13.24 -0.73 7.13
N VAL A 79 13.22 0.48 6.57
CA VAL A 79 12.43 0.81 5.39
C VAL A 79 13.36 1.11 4.23
N ILE A 80 13.15 0.38 3.12
CA ILE A 80 13.88 0.58 1.88
C ILE A 80 12.89 1.18 0.88
N ARG A 81 13.20 2.37 0.39
CA ARG A 81 12.47 3.04 -0.69
C ARG A 81 13.35 3.13 -1.92
N VAL A 82 12.77 2.82 -3.07
CA VAL A 82 13.42 2.94 -4.37
C VAL A 82 12.87 4.16 -5.08
N GLN A 83 13.75 4.98 -5.66
CA GLN A 83 13.42 6.17 -6.43
C GLN A 83 14.17 6.15 -7.75
N TYR A 84 13.48 6.47 -8.84
CA TYR A 84 14.05 6.66 -10.16
C TYR A 84 13.22 7.71 -10.89
N ALA A 85 13.83 8.37 -11.87
CA ALA A 85 13.13 9.31 -12.74
C ALA A 85 12.76 8.60 -14.05
N LYS A 86 11.51 8.79 -14.50
CA LYS A 86 11.01 8.31 -15.78
C LYS A 86 10.18 9.40 -16.42
N ASP A 87 10.54 9.83 -17.63
CA ASP A 87 9.84 10.90 -18.35
C ASP A 87 9.69 12.21 -17.54
N TRP A 88 10.71 12.55 -16.73
CA TRP A 88 10.72 13.71 -15.80
C TRP A 88 9.73 13.63 -14.62
N GLN A 89 9.22 12.43 -14.32
CA GLN A 89 8.42 12.12 -13.13
C GLN A 89 9.16 11.18 -12.18
#